data_AF-A0A955YAS9-F1
#
_entry.id   AF-A0A955YAS9-F1
#
_cell.length_a   1.000
_cell.length_b   1.000
_cell.length_c   1.000
_cell.angle_alpha   90.00
_cell.angle_beta   90.00
_cell.angle_gamma   90.00
#
_symmetry.space_group_name_H-M   'P 1'
#
loop_
_entity.id
_entity.type
_entity.pdbx_description
1 polymer ?
#
loop_
_entity_poly.entity_id
_entity_poly.type
_entity_poly.pdbx_seq_one_letter_code
_entity_poly.pdbx_strand_id
1 'polypeptide(L)'
;PEALEAARWLAGRLGMRAIEVSGDRRLYHASAVIAGNFATVLLAEAARVLAAAGVPLEDAPGLLAPLALQSLRNAVLDGPAASLTGPVARGDEGTLQGHREALVEAGLADVLALYEPLTAAARRLVSPGSSEV
;
A
#
# COMPACT_ATOMS: atom_id res chain seq x y z
N PRO A 1 -4.93 33.25 14.10
CA PRO A 1 -4.51 33.09 15.50
C PRO A 1 -3.03 32.67 15.62
N GLU A 2 -2.35 33.18 16.64
CA GLU A 2 -0.90 33.10 16.87
C GLU A 2 -0.33 31.67 16.82
N ALA A 3 -1.07 30.67 17.33
CA ALA A 3 -0.65 29.26 17.28
C ALA A 3 -0.52 28.72 15.84
N LEU A 4 -1.39 29.15 14.91
CA LEU A 4 -1.29 28.74 13.50
C LEU A 4 -0.08 29.39 12.83
N GLU A 5 0.24 30.63 13.17
CA GLU A 5 1.42 31.32 12.65
C GLU A 5 2.71 30.66 13.15
N ALA A 6 2.78 30.33 14.45
CA ALA A 6 3.90 29.59 15.03
C ALA A 6 4.08 28.20 14.38
N ALA A 7 2.99 27.45 14.16
CA ALA A 7 3.04 26.15 13.50
C ALA A 7 3.53 26.25 12.04
N ARG A 8 3.02 27.24 11.28
CA ARG A 8 3.46 27.49 9.90
C ARG A 8 4.93 27.91 9.85
N TRP A 9 5.36 28.77 10.77
CA TRP A 9 6.76 29.18 10.89
C TRP A 9 7.67 27.98 11.16
N LEU A 10 7.33 27.14 12.13
CA LEU A 10 8.13 25.95 12.47
C LEU A 10 8.20 24.96 11.30
N ALA A 11 7.07 24.69 10.65
CA ALA A 11 7.04 23.82 9.47
C ALA A 11 7.97 24.33 8.36
N GLY A 12 7.94 25.64 8.07
CA GLY A 12 8.84 26.26 7.09
C GLY A 12 10.32 26.14 7.48
N ARG A 13 10.66 26.30 8.77
CA ARG A 13 12.03 26.12 9.27
C ARG A 13 12.55 24.69 9.14
N LEU A 14 11.65 23.71 9.12
CA LEU A 14 11.97 22.29 8.95
C LEU A 14 11.86 21.82 7.48
N GLY A 15 11.66 22.73 6.53
CA GLY A 15 11.49 22.39 5.11
C GLY A 15 10.19 21.66 4.81
N MET A 16 9.23 21.67 5.73
CA MET A 16 7.92 21.06 5.55
C MET A 16 6.94 22.04 4.91
N ARG A 17 5.96 21.49 4.17
CA ARG A 17 4.82 22.26 3.68
C ARG A 17 3.66 22.16 4.67
N ALA A 18 3.38 23.25 5.38
CA ALA A 18 2.17 23.33 6.21
C ALA A 18 0.92 23.44 5.32
N ILE A 19 -0.09 22.63 5.61
CA ILE A 19 -1.41 22.69 4.98
C ILE A 19 -2.47 22.80 6.07
N GLU A 20 -3.57 23.50 5.76
CA GLU A 20 -4.73 23.54 6.64
C GLU A 20 -5.69 22.42 6.26
N VAL A 21 -6.14 21.66 7.27
CA VAL A 21 -7.09 20.57 7.08
C VAL A 21 -8.46 21.08 7.52
N SER A 22 -9.31 21.43 6.56
CA SER A 22 -10.68 21.91 6.81
C SER A 22 -11.70 20.78 7.03
N GLY A 23 -11.34 19.53 6.68
CA GLY A 23 -12.18 18.34 6.82
C GLY A 23 -11.97 17.58 8.14
N ASP A 24 -12.47 16.34 8.20
CA ASP A 24 -12.31 15.48 9.39
C ASP A 24 -10.83 15.11 9.60
N ARG A 25 -10.25 15.59 10.70
CA ARG A 25 -8.88 15.28 11.09
C ARG A 25 -8.63 13.77 11.25
N ARG A 26 -9.65 12.99 11.61
CA ARG A 26 -9.55 11.52 11.69
C ARG A 26 -9.33 10.90 10.32
N LEU A 27 -9.96 11.43 9.26
CA LEU A 27 -9.74 10.97 7.88
C LEU A 27 -8.34 11.33 7.39
N TYR A 28 -7.84 12.52 7.71
CA TYR A 28 -6.45 12.89 7.44
C TYR A 28 -5.47 11.94 8.15
N HIS A 29 -5.71 11.63 9.42
CA HIS A 29 -4.84 10.70 10.13
C HIS A 29 -4.93 9.28 9.57
N ALA A 30 -6.14 8.81 9.24
CA ALA A 30 -6.33 7.50 8.62
C ALA A 30 -5.60 7.40 7.27
N SER A 31 -5.60 8.44 6.44
CA SER A 31 -4.85 8.43 5.18
C SER A 31 -3.33 8.35 5.42
N ALA A 32 -2.81 9.05 6.44
CA ALA A 32 -1.42 8.93 6.84
C ALA A 32 -1.06 7.52 7.35
N VAL A 33 -1.95 6.89 8.12
CA VAL A 33 -1.79 5.50 8.59
C VAL A 33 -1.78 4.53 7.41
N ILE A 34 -2.67 4.70 6.44
CA ILE A 34 -2.72 3.86 5.23
C ILE A 34 -1.43 4.01 4.42
N ALA A 35 -0.95 5.24 4.20
CA ALA A 35 0.24 5.50 3.39
C ALA A 35 1.55 5.11 4.08
N GLY A 36 1.67 5.33 5.40
CA GLY A 36 2.91 5.13 6.15
C GLY A 36 2.94 3.81 6.92
N ASN A 37 2.04 3.65 7.88
CA ASN A 37 2.07 2.51 8.80
C ASN A 37 1.77 1.20 8.07
N PHE A 38 0.72 1.19 7.24
CA PHE A 38 0.34 -0.03 6.53
C PHE A 38 1.34 -0.43 5.45
N ALA A 39 2.14 0.50 4.90
CA ALA A 39 3.26 0.11 4.04
C ALA A 39 4.27 -0.79 4.79
N THR A 40 4.51 -0.52 6.08
CA THR A 40 5.38 -1.35 6.93
C THR A 40 4.73 -2.69 7.25
N VAL A 41 3.42 -2.67 7.58
CA VAL A 41 2.65 -3.91 7.84
C VAL A 41 2.65 -4.81 6.61
N LEU A 42 2.39 -4.27 5.41
CA LEU A 42 2.39 -5.05 4.17
C LEU A 42 3.75 -5.71 3.89
N LEU A 43 4.85 -5.02 4.19
CA LEU A 43 6.19 -5.61 4.04
C LEU A 43 6.41 -6.77 5.02
N ALA A 44 5.92 -6.66 6.26
CA ALA A 44 5.98 -7.73 7.25
C ALA A 44 5.13 -8.96 6.85
N GLU A 45 3.91 -8.74 6.37
CA GLU A 45 3.04 -9.82 5.88
C GLU A 45 3.62 -10.50 4.62
N ALA A 46 4.20 -9.72 3.70
CA ALA A 46 4.90 -10.27 2.55
C ALA A 46 6.10 -11.13 2.96
N ALA A 47 6.84 -10.75 4.01
CA ALA A 47 7.93 -11.57 4.56
C ALA A 47 7.42 -12.90 5.15
N ARG A 48 6.26 -12.90 5.82
CA ARG A 48 5.61 -14.14 6.30
C ARG A 48 5.24 -15.07 5.15
N VAL A 49 4.67 -14.54 4.08
CA VAL A 49 4.34 -15.33 2.87
C VAL A 49 5.60 -15.88 2.21
N LEU A 50 6.65 -15.05 2.10
CA LEU A 50 7.93 -15.48 1.53
C LEU A 50 8.59 -16.59 2.36
N ALA A 51 8.48 -16.53 3.68
CA ALA A 51 8.95 -17.60 4.57
C ALA A 51 8.18 -18.90 4.40
N ALA A 52 6.85 -18.83 4.21
CA ALA A 52 6.04 -20.00 3.88
C ALA A 52 6.42 -20.62 2.51
N ALA A 53 7.00 -19.84 1.60
CA ALA A 53 7.57 -20.32 0.35
C ALA A 53 8.99 -20.93 0.49
N GLY A 54 9.51 -21.06 1.72
CA GLY A 54 10.79 -21.72 2.02
C GLY A 54 12.02 -20.81 2.01
N VAL A 55 11.83 -19.49 1.96
CA VAL A 55 12.94 -18.53 2.00
C VAL A 55 13.20 -18.08 3.45
N PRO A 56 14.46 -18.02 3.92
CA PRO A 56 14.76 -17.53 5.25
C PRO A 56 14.29 -16.09 5.49
N LEU A 57 13.79 -15.80 6.70
CA LEU A 57 13.25 -14.47 7.04
C LEU A 57 14.32 -13.38 7.00
N GLU A 58 15.57 -13.72 7.27
CA GLU A 58 16.72 -12.81 7.18
C GLU A 58 16.96 -12.28 5.76
N ASP A 59 16.58 -13.04 4.73
CA ASP A 59 16.72 -12.65 3.33
C ASP A 59 15.55 -11.77 2.85
N ALA A 60 14.41 -11.81 3.56
CA ALA A 60 13.19 -11.14 3.14
C ALA A 60 13.34 -9.62 2.94
N PRO A 61 14.03 -8.85 3.81
CA PRO A 61 14.25 -7.42 3.58
C PRO A 61 15.01 -7.14 2.28
N GLY A 62 16.04 -7.95 1.97
CA GLY A 62 16.84 -7.79 0.76
C GLY A 62 16.08 -8.11 -0.52
N LEU A 63 15.14 -9.04 -0.45
CA LEU A 63 14.32 -9.47 -1.60
C LEU A 63 13.09 -8.57 -1.81
N LEU A 64 12.41 -8.18 -0.73
CA LEU A 64 11.10 -7.53 -0.81
C LEU A 64 11.17 -6.00 -0.77
N ALA A 65 12.09 -5.40 -0.01
CA ALA A 65 12.16 -3.95 0.12
C ALA A 65 12.42 -3.24 -1.22
N PRO A 66 13.33 -3.71 -2.10
CA PRO A 66 13.53 -3.09 -3.41
C PRO A 66 12.26 -3.10 -4.27
N LEU A 67 11.48 -4.19 -4.24
CA LEU A 67 10.22 -4.31 -4.98
C LEU A 67 9.17 -3.32 -4.46
N ALA A 68 8.99 -3.26 -3.13
CA ALA A 68 8.03 -2.36 -2.49
C ALA A 68 8.38 -0.88 -2.73
N LEU A 69 9.64 -0.51 -2.53
CA LEU A 69 10.13 0.86 -2.73
C LEU A 69 10.02 1.30 -4.20
N GLN A 70 10.37 0.42 -5.15
CA GLN A 70 10.24 0.74 -6.57
C GLN A 70 8.77 0.90 -6.97
N SER A 71 7.89 0.04 -6.44
CA SER A 71 6.44 0.12 -6.73
C SER A 71 5.84 1.43 -6.23
N LEU A 72 6.18 1.85 -5.00
CA LEU A 72 5.76 3.15 -4.45
C LEU A 72 6.35 4.32 -5.25
N ARG A 73 7.63 4.22 -5.66
CA ARG A 73 8.28 5.24 -6.48
C ARG A 73 7.57 5.44 -7.82
N ASN A 74 7.26 4.33 -8.51
CA ASN A 74 6.53 4.39 -9.78
C ASN A 74 5.13 4.99 -9.58
N ALA A 75 4.42 4.61 -8.51
CA ALA A 75 3.11 5.17 -8.21
C ALA A 75 3.13 6.68 -7.94
N VAL A 76 4.21 7.21 -7.37
CA VAL A 76 4.40 8.66 -7.17
C VAL A 76 4.72 9.38 -8.49
N LEU A 77 5.51 8.77 -9.38
CA LEU A 77 5.94 9.38 -10.64
C LEU A 77 4.86 9.33 -11.72
N ASP A 78 4.26 8.15 -11.91
CA ASP A 78 3.36 7.86 -13.04
C ASP A 78 1.89 7.88 -12.62
N GLY A 79 1.62 7.91 -11.32
CA GLY A 79 0.29 7.77 -10.74
C GLY A 79 -0.06 6.29 -10.43
N PRO A 80 -0.82 6.01 -9.34
CA PRO A 80 -1.06 4.64 -8.89
C PRO A 80 -1.68 3.73 -9.97
N ALA A 81 -2.66 4.21 -10.72
CA ALA A 81 -3.34 3.41 -11.75
C ALA A 81 -2.44 3.05 -12.94
N ALA A 82 -1.62 3.99 -13.42
CA ALA A 82 -0.70 3.73 -14.52
C ALA A 82 0.48 2.84 -14.09
N SER A 83 0.90 2.94 -12.81
CA SER A 83 2.04 2.18 -12.28
C SER A 83 1.71 0.75 -11.86
N LEU A 84 0.43 0.42 -11.64
CA LEU A 84 0.03 -0.88 -11.13
C LEU A 84 0.28 -1.97 -12.19
N THR A 85 1.04 -2.99 -11.82
CA THR A 85 1.34 -4.16 -12.66
C THR A 85 0.86 -5.45 -11.99
N GLY A 86 1.25 -6.60 -12.55
CA GLY A 86 0.95 -7.91 -11.97
C GLY A 86 -0.38 -8.52 -12.44
N PRO A 87 -0.84 -9.59 -11.78
CA PRO A 87 -1.96 -10.40 -12.27
C PRO A 87 -3.28 -9.63 -12.32
N VAL A 88 -3.54 -8.72 -11.37
CA VAL A 88 -4.76 -7.88 -11.39
C VAL A 88 -4.79 -6.97 -12.63
N ALA A 89 -3.69 -6.29 -12.93
CA ALA A 89 -3.62 -5.34 -14.05
C ALA A 89 -3.83 -6.02 -15.42
N ARG A 90 -3.50 -7.31 -15.53
CA ARG A 90 -3.67 -8.09 -16.77
C ARG A 90 -4.90 -9.01 -16.76
N GLY A 91 -5.71 -8.99 -15.71
CA GLY A 91 -6.89 -9.87 -15.59
C GLY A 91 -6.57 -11.36 -15.46
N ASP A 92 -5.40 -11.71 -14.92
CA ASP A 92 -4.95 -13.09 -14.75
C ASP A 92 -5.56 -13.73 -13.49
N GLU A 93 -6.82 -14.14 -13.61
CA GLU A 93 -7.57 -14.79 -12.53
C GLU A 93 -7.01 -16.16 -12.15
N GLY A 94 -6.34 -16.86 -13.08
CA GLY A 94 -5.70 -18.14 -12.80
C GLY A 94 -4.57 -18.00 -11.77
N THR A 95 -3.70 -17.01 -11.97
CA THR A 95 -2.64 -16.68 -10.99
C THR A 95 -3.23 -16.23 -9.65
N LEU A 96 -4.27 -15.38 -9.66
CA LEU A 96 -4.91 -14.94 -8.42
C LEU A 96 -5.55 -16.10 -7.64
N GLN A 97 -6.15 -17.05 -8.34
CA GLN A 97 -6.72 -18.25 -7.73
C GLN A 97 -5.63 -19.14 -7.12
N GLY A 98 -4.52 -19.36 -7.83
CA GLY A 98 -3.38 -20.10 -7.30
C GLY A 98 -2.77 -19.45 -6.04
N HIS A 99 -2.72 -18.11 -5.97
CA HIS A 99 -2.30 -17.42 -4.75
C HIS A 99 -3.21 -17.70 -3.56
N ARG A 100 -4.54 -17.69 -3.78
CA ARG A 100 -5.53 -17.96 -2.72
C ARG A 100 -5.37 -19.37 -2.16
N GLU A 101 -5.26 -20.35 -3.05
CA GLU A 101 -5.05 -21.77 -2.70
C GLU A 101 -3.77 -21.93 -1.88
N ALA A 102 -2.65 -21.38 -2.38
CA ALA A 102 -1.36 -21.44 -1.67
C ALA A 102 -1.42 -20.79 -0.27
N LEU A 103 -2.10 -19.65 -0.11
CA LEU A 103 -2.26 -19.00 1.19
C LEU A 103 -3.10 -19.84 2.16
N VAL A 104 -4.14 -20.52 1.68
CA VAL A 104 -4.95 -21.44 2.49
C VAL A 104 -4.14 -22.66 2.90
N GLU A 105 -3.44 -23.29 1.96
CA GLU A 105 -2.60 -24.47 2.20
C GLU A 105 -1.46 -24.18 3.18
N ALA A 106 -0.89 -22.98 3.14
CA ALA A 106 0.13 -22.52 4.08
C ALA A 106 -0.42 -22.13 5.47
N GLY A 107 -1.75 -22.18 5.68
CA GLY A 107 -2.37 -21.80 6.95
C GLY A 107 -2.37 -20.28 7.21
N LEU A 108 -2.25 -19.45 6.18
CA LEU A 108 -2.15 -17.98 6.26
C LEU A 108 -3.51 -17.31 6.00
N ALA A 109 -4.54 -17.76 6.70
CA ALA A 109 -5.90 -17.25 6.53
C ALA A 109 -6.04 -15.75 6.89
N ASP A 110 -5.25 -15.28 7.85
CA ASP A 110 -5.16 -13.86 8.22
C ASP A 110 -4.56 -13.01 7.09
N VAL A 111 -3.54 -13.52 6.40
CA VAL A 111 -2.96 -12.86 5.22
C VAL A 111 -3.94 -12.87 4.05
N LEU A 112 -4.67 -13.96 3.84
CA LEU A 112 -5.73 -14.01 2.82
C LEU A 112 -6.81 -12.95 3.06
N ALA A 113 -7.18 -12.72 4.33
CA ALA A 113 -8.14 -11.67 4.71
C ALA A 113 -7.64 -10.24 4.42
N LEU A 114 -6.32 -10.04 4.26
CA LEU A 114 -5.73 -8.80 3.77
C LEU A 114 -5.61 -8.78 2.23
N TYR A 115 -5.28 -9.92 1.64
CA TYR A 115 -5.08 -10.09 0.21
C TYR A 115 -6.35 -9.79 -0.61
N GLU A 116 -7.53 -10.22 -0.14
CA GLU A 116 -8.79 -10.02 -0.87
C GLU A 116 -9.18 -8.54 -1.00
N PRO A 117 -9.26 -7.73 0.10
CA PRO A 117 -9.58 -6.32 -0.02
C PRO A 117 -8.57 -5.54 -0.87
N LEU A 118 -7.28 -5.89 -0.81
CA LEU A 118 -6.23 -5.27 -1.63
C LEU A 118 -6.39 -5.64 -3.10
N THR A 119 -6.70 -6.90 -3.41
CA THR A 119 -7.02 -7.34 -4.78
C THR A 119 -8.24 -6.61 -5.32
N ALA A 120 -9.30 -6.46 -4.52
CA ALA A 120 -10.48 -5.70 -4.89
C ALA A 120 -10.18 -4.19 -5.10
N ALA A 121 -9.33 -3.60 -4.26
CA ALA A 121 -8.88 -2.22 -4.42
C ALA A 121 -8.03 -2.02 -5.68
N ALA A 122 -7.14 -2.97 -5.98
CA ALA A 122 -6.35 -2.97 -7.20
C ALA A 122 -7.23 -3.07 -8.46
N ARG A 123 -8.30 -3.89 -8.42
CA ARG A 123 -9.29 -3.96 -9.50
C ARG A 123 -9.98 -2.61 -9.75
N ARG A 124 -10.43 -1.92 -8.69
CA ARG A 124 -11.01 -0.56 -8.81
C ARG A 124 -10.02 0.45 -9.37
N LEU A 125 -8.72 0.22 -9.16
CA LEU A 125 -7.68 1.11 -9.65
C LEU A 125 -7.41 0.93 -11.16
N VAL A 126 -7.51 -0.29 -11.69
CA VAL A 126 -7.26 -0.61 -13.12
C VAL A 126 -8.50 -0.63 -13.99
N SER A 127 -9.69 -0.84 -13.40
CA SER A 127 -10.97 -0.65 -14.07
C SER A 127 -11.42 0.78 -13.80
N PRO A 128 -11.19 1.75 -14.70
CA PRO A 128 -11.84 3.04 -14.58
C PRO A 128 -13.35 2.81 -14.74
N GLY A 129 -14.05 2.67 -13.62
CA GLY A 129 -15.48 2.89 -13.59
C GLY A 129 -15.72 4.34 -13.97
N SER A 130 -16.36 4.54 -15.12
CA SER A 130 -17.35 5.60 -15.39
C SER A 130 -17.40 6.69 -14.31
N SER A 131 -16.92 7.89 -14.65
CA SER A 131 -17.33 9.11 -13.96
C SER A 131 -18.85 9.19 -13.88
N GLU A 132 -19.39 8.93 -12.70
CA GLU A 132 -20.59 9.56 -12.12
C GLU A 132 -20.24 9.65 -10.61
N VAL A 133 -20.11 10.83 -9.99
CA VAL A 133 -20.97 12.03 -10.01
C VAL A 133 -20.15 13.31 -10.17
#